data_AF-A0A0C4FDA0-F1
#
_entry.id   AF-A0A0C4FDA0-F1
#
_cell.length_a   1.000
_cell.length_b   1.000
_cell.length_c   1.000
_cell.angle_alpha   90.00
_cell.angle_beta   90.00
_cell.angle_gamma   90.00
#
_symmetry.space_group_name_H-M   'P 1'
#
loop_
_entity.id
_entity.type
_entity.pdbx_description
1 polymer ?
#
loop_
_entity_poly.entity_id
_entity_poly.type
_entity_poly.pdbx_seq_one_letter_code
_entity_poly.pdbx_strand_id
1 'polypeptide(L)'
;MSLVDTSNIKLVTEKLDKENFTSWRWAITTTLGYKGLDDYILIDQTDEMKKKPEYQQLNKMTTNFIRMHLSTDNLERFVSDVRVYDAKKLWDNIEAHFMAKTMENAASAMDKDLSCLP
;
A
#
# COMPACT_ATOMS: atom_id res chain seq x y z
N MET A 1 27.73 -15.17 -7.40
CA MET A 1 26.41 -15.38 -6.78
C MET A 1 25.38 -15.30 -7.89
N SER A 2 24.65 -16.37 -8.22
CA SER A 2 23.53 -16.26 -9.17
C SER A 2 22.36 -15.61 -8.46
N LEU A 3 21.79 -14.57 -9.06
CA LEU A 3 20.50 -14.01 -8.64
C LEU A 3 19.49 -15.17 -8.65
N VAL A 4 18.89 -15.44 -7.49
CA VAL A 4 17.81 -16.43 -7.38
C VAL A 4 16.71 -15.97 -8.32
N ASP A 5 16.32 -16.83 -9.26
CA ASP A 5 15.20 -16.54 -10.16
C ASP A 5 13.90 -16.62 -9.35
N THR A 6 13.38 -15.45 -9.01
CA THR A 6 12.19 -15.29 -8.17
C THR A 6 10.89 -15.19 -8.98
N SER A 7 10.97 -15.39 -10.29
CA SER A 7 9.85 -15.23 -11.22
C SER A 7 8.64 -16.12 -10.91
N ASN A 8 8.84 -17.23 -10.19
CA ASN A 8 7.82 -18.26 -9.92
C ASN A 8 7.24 -18.26 -8.50
N ILE A 9 7.64 -17.35 -7.60
CA ILE A 9 7.04 -17.32 -6.26
C ILE A 9 5.68 -16.63 -6.34
N LYS A 10 4.61 -17.44 -6.35
CA LYS A 10 3.24 -16.97 -6.22
C LYS A 10 2.97 -16.59 -4.76
N LEU A 11 3.37 -15.38 -4.38
CA LEU A 11 2.97 -14.77 -3.12
C LEU A 11 1.50 -14.39 -3.26
N VAL A 12 0.62 -15.21 -2.69
CA VAL A 12 -0.81 -14.93 -2.64
C VAL A 12 -1.02 -13.91 -1.52
N THR A 13 -1.17 -12.65 -1.88
CA THR A 13 -1.67 -11.63 -0.95
C THR A 13 -3.17 -11.50 -1.18
N GLU A 14 -3.97 -11.69 -0.12
CA GLU A 14 -5.40 -11.37 -0.16
C GLU A 14 -5.59 -9.93 -0.62
N LYS A 15 -6.67 -9.65 -1.34
CA LYS A 15 -6.95 -8.27 -1.74
C LYS A 15 -7.31 -7.44 -0.51
N LEU A 16 -6.87 -6.18 -0.50
CA LEU A 16 -7.19 -5.25 0.58
C LEU A 16 -8.71 -5.09 0.71
N ASP A 17 -9.22 -5.34 1.90
CA ASP A 17 -10.60 -5.11 2.32
C ASP A 17 -10.64 -4.20 3.57
N LYS A 18 -11.79 -4.19 4.26
CA LYS A 18 -12.01 -3.31 5.43
C LYS A 18 -11.32 -3.80 6.71
N GLU A 19 -11.01 -5.08 6.81
CA GLU A 19 -10.65 -5.76 8.05
C GLU A 19 -9.21 -6.29 8.01
N ASN A 20 -8.64 -6.50 6.83
CA ASN A 20 -7.32 -7.11 6.67
C ASN A 20 -6.16 -6.13 6.48
N PHE A 21 -6.36 -4.81 6.68
CA PHE A 21 -5.35 -3.78 6.36
C PHE A 21 -3.97 -4.05 6.96
N THR A 22 -3.89 -4.40 8.25
CA THR A 22 -2.59 -4.65 8.91
C THR A 22 -1.84 -5.81 8.26
N SER A 23 -2.52 -6.93 8.04
CA SER A 23 -1.94 -8.13 7.40
C SER A 23 -1.57 -7.85 5.94
N TRP A 24 -2.45 -7.15 5.22
CA TRP A 24 -2.21 -6.71 3.84
C TRP A 24 -0.98 -5.81 3.73
N ARG A 25 -0.86 -4.81 4.61
CA ARG A 25 0.26 -3.86 4.64
C ARG A 25 1.59 -4.61 4.80
N TRP A 26 1.67 -5.53 5.76
CA TRP A 26 2.85 -6.36 5.95
C TRP A 26 3.17 -7.20 4.71
N ALA A 27 2.18 -7.88 4.14
CA ALA A 27 2.38 -8.73 2.97
C ALA A 27 2.88 -7.95 1.74
N ILE A 28 2.33 -6.77 1.48
CA ILE A 28 2.75 -5.91 0.36
C ILE A 28 4.17 -5.38 0.57
N THR A 29 4.46 -4.81 1.75
CA THR A 29 5.79 -4.26 2.04
C THR A 29 6.87 -5.35 1.94
N THR A 30 6.63 -6.53 2.53
CA THR A 30 7.58 -7.66 2.45
C THR A 30 7.77 -8.14 1.01
N THR A 31 6.70 -8.23 0.22
CA THR A 31 6.80 -8.68 -1.17
C THR A 31 7.53 -7.68 -2.06
N LEU A 32 7.30 -6.37 -1.85
CA LEU A 32 8.02 -5.32 -2.56
C LEU A 32 9.49 -5.29 -2.15
N GLY A 33 9.81 -5.48 -0.86
CA GLY A 33 11.19 -5.57 -0.38
C GLY A 33 11.94 -6.74 -0.99
N TYR A 34 11.28 -7.90 -1.11
CA TYR A 34 11.84 -9.04 -1.82
C TYR A 34 12.13 -8.77 -3.31
N LYS A 35 11.39 -7.84 -3.91
CA LYS A 35 11.55 -7.40 -5.31
C LYS A 35 12.47 -6.18 -5.47
N GLY A 36 12.97 -5.60 -4.37
CA GLY A 36 13.74 -4.35 -4.39
C GLY A 36 12.93 -3.12 -4.84
N LEU A 37 11.62 -3.12 -4.54
CA LEU A 37 10.67 -2.08 -4.94
C LEU A 37 10.05 -1.32 -3.76
N ASP A 38 10.39 -1.69 -2.53
CA ASP A 38 9.86 -1.12 -1.29
C ASP A 38 10.24 0.36 -1.09
N ASP A 39 11.42 0.78 -1.56
CA ASP A 39 11.81 2.20 -1.52
C ASP A 39 10.82 3.12 -2.26
N TYR A 40 10.05 2.62 -3.22
CA TYR A 40 9.03 3.41 -3.92
C TYR A 40 7.79 3.71 -3.07
N ILE A 41 7.66 3.11 -1.87
CA ILE A 41 6.58 3.36 -0.92
C ILE A 41 7.08 3.77 0.48
N LEU A 42 8.27 3.30 0.90
CA LEU A 42 8.77 3.49 2.26
C LEU A 42 9.53 4.81 2.46
N ILE A 43 10.16 5.35 1.41
CA ILE A 43 10.93 6.59 1.50
C ILE A 43 10.34 7.69 0.63
N ASP A 44 10.74 8.92 0.92
CA ASP A 44 10.38 10.09 0.12
C ASP A 44 10.99 10.00 -1.28
N GLN A 45 10.14 10.19 -2.29
CA GLN A 45 10.56 10.10 -3.70
C GLN A 45 11.24 11.41 -4.13
N THR A 46 12.55 11.50 -3.89
CA THR A 46 13.34 12.71 -4.18
C THR A 46 13.44 12.99 -5.68
N ASP A 47 13.79 14.23 -6.03
CA ASP A 47 13.97 14.63 -7.42
C ASP A 47 15.17 13.93 -8.06
N GLU A 48 16.20 13.59 -7.28
CA GLU A 48 17.34 12.79 -7.75
C GLU A 48 16.90 11.37 -8.13
N MET A 49 16.04 10.74 -7.34
CA MET A 49 15.49 9.42 -7.68
C MET A 49 14.67 9.47 -8.96
N LYS A 50 13.82 10.49 -9.10
CA LYS A 50 12.96 10.69 -10.28
C LYS A 50 13.73 10.90 -11.57
N LYS A 51 14.97 11.39 -11.51
CA LYS A 51 15.86 11.58 -12.66
C LYS A 51 16.49 10.28 -13.16
N LYS A 52 16.45 9.19 -12.39
CA LYS A 52 17.02 7.90 -12.82
C LYS A 52 16.25 7.35 -14.02
N PRO A 53 16.94 6.83 -15.07
CA PRO A 53 16.27 6.30 -16.27
C PRO A 53 15.22 5.23 -15.99
N GLU A 54 15.46 4.39 -14.99
CA GLU A 54 14.59 3.27 -14.61
C GLU A 54 13.40 3.69 -13.73
N TYR A 55 13.40 4.91 -13.17
CA TYR A 55 12.44 5.35 -12.17
C TYR A 55 11.00 5.18 -12.63
N GLN A 56 10.67 5.64 -13.83
CA GLN A 56 9.31 5.59 -14.35
C GLN A 56 8.81 4.14 -14.50
N GLN A 57 9.68 3.24 -14.96
CA GLN A 57 9.33 1.83 -15.12
C GLN A 57 9.11 1.15 -13.77
N LEU A 58 10.03 1.35 -12.82
CA LEU A 58 9.94 0.73 -11.50
C LEU A 58 8.76 1.29 -10.69
N ASN A 59 8.54 2.61 -10.71
CA ASN A 59 7.38 3.24 -10.07
C ASN A 59 6.05 2.72 -10.67
N LYS A 60 6.00 2.51 -11.99
CA LYS A 60 4.85 1.88 -12.67
C LYS A 60 4.66 0.43 -12.24
N MET A 61 5.74 -0.35 -12.12
CA MET A 61 5.68 -1.73 -11.64
C MET A 61 5.15 -1.79 -10.20
N THR A 62 5.67 -0.97 -9.30
CA THR A 62 5.22 -0.89 -7.90
C THR A 62 3.75 -0.46 -7.82
N THR A 63 3.36 0.58 -8.56
CA THR A 63 1.96 1.05 -8.60
C THR A 63 1.01 -0.06 -9.04
N ASN A 64 1.34 -0.78 -10.11
CA ASN A 64 0.50 -1.86 -10.61
C ASN A 64 0.47 -3.05 -9.65
N PHE A 65 1.59 -3.36 -9.00
CA PHE A 65 1.64 -4.40 -7.98
C PHE A 65 0.65 -4.09 -6.85
N ILE A 66 0.64 -2.85 -6.32
CA ILE A 66 -0.33 -2.44 -5.30
C ILE A 66 -1.76 -2.60 -5.83
N ARG A 67 -2.07 -2.07 -7.03
CA ARG A 67 -3.39 -2.12 -7.65
C ARG A 67 -3.94 -3.54 -7.80
N MET A 68 -3.11 -4.50 -8.20
CA MET A 68 -3.51 -5.90 -8.36
C MET A 68 -3.98 -6.53 -7.04
N HIS A 69 -3.51 -6.00 -5.91
CA HIS A 69 -3.85 -6.45 -4.56
C HIS A 69 -4.89 -5.56 -3.88
N LEU A 70 -5.58 -4.69 -4.62
CA LEU A 70 -6.76 -3.99 -4.14
C LEU A 70 -8.03 -4.70 -4.59
N SER A 71 -9.06 -4.66 -3.75
CA SER A 71 -10.44 -4.94 -4.16
C SER A 71 -10.94 -3.88 -5.15
N THR A 72 -12.01 -4.17 -5.89
CA THR A 72 -12.60 -3.22 -6.84
C THR A 72 -13.02 -1.91 -6.17
N ASP A 73 -13.70 -2.00 -5.01
CA ASP A 73 -14.11 -0.82 -4.23
C ASP A 73 -12.91 0.06 -3.83
N ASN A 74 -11.78 -0.56 -3.47
CA ASN A 74 -10.56 0.16 -3.12
C ASN A 74 -9.85 0.72 -4.35
N LEU A 75 -9.92 0.04 -5.50
CA LEU A 75 -9.44 0.60 -6.78
C LEU A 75 -10.22 1.87 -7.12
N GLU A 76 -11.54 1.84 -7.10
CA GLU A 76 -12.38 3.02 -7.39
C GLU A 76 -12.13 4.16 -6.40
N ARG A 77 -11.86 3.83 -5.13
CA ARG A 77 -11.57 4.82 -4.08
C ARG A 77 -10.22 5.52 -4.26
N PHE A 78 -9.17 4.77 -4.60
CA PHE A 78 -7.80 5.28 -4.54
C PHE A 78 -7.18 5.57 -5.92
N VAL A 79 -7.75 5.04 -7.00
CA VAL A 79 -7.23 5.18 -8.37
C VAL A 79 -8.20 6.01 -9.22
N SER A 80 -8.01 7.32 -9.22
CA SER A 80 -8.84 8.26 -10.00
C SER A 80 -8.52 8.26 -11.51
N ASP A 81 -7.26 8.03 -11.90
CA ASP A 81 -6.84 7.85 -13.29
C ASP A 81 -5.87 6.66 -13.41
N VAL A 82 -6.26 5.66 -14.20
CA VAL A 82 -5.48 4.43 -14.42
C VAL A 82 -4.12 4.69 -15.10
N ARG A 83 -3.96 5.83 -15.77
CA ARG A 83 -2.73 6.22 -16.50
C ARG A 83 -1.70 6.90 -15.61
N VAL A 84 -2.08 7.36 -14.43
CA VAL A 84 -1.16 7.98 -13.46
C VAL A 84 -0.46 6.87 -12.69
N TYR A 85 0.86 6.92 -12.62
CA TYR A 85 1.67 5.98 -11.84
C TYR A 85 2.46 6.74 -10.78
N ASP A 86 2.07 6.55 -9.53
CA ASP A 86 2.65 7.18 -8.35
C ASP A 86 2.44 6.23 -7.17
N ALA A 87 3.40 5.33 -6.97
CA ALA A 87 3.29 4.28 -5.98
C ALA A 87 3.24 4.86 -4.56
N LYS A 88 4.07 5.88 -4.29
CA LYS A 88 4.15 6.53 -2.99
C LYS A 88 2.84 7.22 -2.63
N LYS A 89 2.30 8.05 -3.53
CA LYS A 89 1.02 8.73 -3.29
C LYS A 89 -0.14 7.74 -3.13
N LEU A 90 -0.17 6.67 -3.92
CA LEU A 90 -1.17 5.63 -3.78
C LEU A 90 -1.07 4.95 -2.41
N TRP A 91 0.14 4.57 -2.00
CA TRP A 91 0.40 3.96 -0.70
C TRP A 91 -0.02 4.88 0.46
N ASP A 92 0.41 6.14 0.45
CA ASP A 92 0.10 7.12 1.50
C ASP A 92 -1.41 7.36 1.63
N ASN A 93 -2.13 7.44 0.52
CA ASN A 93 -3.59 7.57 0.53
C ASN A 93 -4.29 6.35 1.15
N ILE A 94 -3.79 5.14 0.87
CA ILE A 94 -4.29 3.90 1.47
C ILE A 94 -4.02 3.93 2.98
N GLU A 95 -2.78 4.19 3.39
CA GLU A 95 -2.40 4.24 4.81
C GLU A 95 -3.23 5.26 5.58
N ALA A 96 -3.36 6.48 5.05
CA ALA A 96 -4.14 7.54 5.67
C ALA A 96 -5.61 7.12 5.88
N HIS A 97 -6.23 6.46 4.90
CA HIS A 97 -7.62 6.04 4.99
C HIS A 97 -7.87 5.03 6.12
N PHE A 98 -7.01 4.01 6.22
CA PHE A 98 -7.21 2.92 7.18
C PHE A 98 -6.73 3.28 8.60
N MET A 99 -5.68 4.10 8.71
CA MET A 99 -5.24 4.63 10.00
C MET A 99 -6.26 5.61 10.60
N ALA A 100 -6.85 6.50 9.78
CA ALA A 100 -7.91 7.40 10.23
C ALA A 100 -9.13 6.64 10.77
N LYS A 101 -9.60 5.61 10.06
CA LYS A 101 -10.70 4.75 10.52
C LYS A 101 -10.41 4.04 11.83
N THR A 102 -9.16 3.58 12.02
CA THR A 102 -8.76 2.93 13.27
C THR A 102 -8.88 3.90 14.44
N MET A 103 -8.46 5.16 14.25
CA MET A 103 -8.59 6.20 15.27
C MET A 103 -10.04 6.61 15.54
N GLU A 104 -10.86 6.76 14.50
CA GLU A 104 -12.29 7.08 14.62
C GLU A 104 -13.05 5.98 15.37
N ASN A 105 -12.78 4.71 15.04
CA ASN A 105 -13.37 3.57 15.73
C ASN A 105 -12.95 3.51 17.21
N ALA A 106 -11.68 3.77 17.51
CA ALA A 106 -11.17 3.81 18.88
C ALA A 106 -11.82 4.96 19.69
N ALA A 107 -11.93 6.16 19.10
CA ALA A 107 -12.59 7.29 19.73
C ALA A 107 -14.08 7.00 20.02
N SER A 108 -14.79 6.39 19.06
CA SER A 108 -16.20 6.02 19.23
C SER A 108 -16.41 4.96 20.32
N ALA A 109 -15.49 4.00 20.44
CA ALA A 109 -15.54 3.00 21.51
C ALA A 109 -15.33 3.63 22.89
N MET A 110 -14.35 4.53 23.02
CA MET A 110 -14.08 5.24 24.27
C MET A 110 -15.25 6.14 24.71
N ASP A 111 -15.89 6.84 23.78
CA ASP A 111 -17.05 7.71 24.07
C ASP A 111 -18.24 6.88 24.56
N LYS A 112 -18.47 5.72 23.94
CA LYS A 112 -19.50 4.77 24.39
C LYS A 112 -19.22 4.27 25.80
N ASP A 113 -17.97 3.93 26.13
CA ASP A 113 -17.59 3.46 27.47
C ASP A 113 -17.71 4.56 28.52
N LEU A 114 -17.34 5.82 28.21
CA LEU A 114 -17.55 6.95 29.10
C LEU A 114 -19.03 7.27 29.33
N SER A 115 -19.86 7.16 28.29
CA SER A 115 -21.32 7.39 28.38
C SER A 115 -22.06 6.32 29.21
N CYS A 116 -21.41 5.19 29.50
CA CYS A 116 -21.94 4.10 30.33
C CYS A 116 -21.44 4.13 31.78
N LEU A 117 -20.57 5.08 32.15
CA LEU A 117 -20.13 5.27 33.54
C LEU A 117 -21.16 6.14 34.30
N PRO A 118 -21.56 5.76 35.53
CA PRO A 118 -22.62 6.41 36.31
C PRO A 118 -22.27 7.82 36.80
#